data_AF-A0AB34H4M1-F1
#
_entry.id   AF-A0AB34H4M1-F1
#
_cell.length_a   1.000
_cell.length_b   1.000
_cell.length_c   1.000
_cell.angle_alpha   90.00
_cell.angle_beta   90.00
_cell.angle_gamma   90.00
#
_symmetry.space_group_name_H-M   'P 1'
#
loop_
_entity.id
_entity.type
_entity.pdbx_description
1 polymer ?
#
loop_
_entity_poly.entity_id
_entity_poly.type
_entity_poly.pdbx_seq_one_letter_code
_entity_poly.pdbx_strand_id
1 'polypeptide(L)'
;MIIGEAARGPPWRHRLRSSLLFALLGSRPGVRPLRRPRACDGPLPRSAAPCSTWARGTDVVFKDSVKVMTVSYNTHGELGEGARKFVCFNIPQIQYKNPWVQIMMFKNMTLTPFLRFYFDSGEQVLVDVETKSNKQVVEHLKKILGKNEETLKKEEQEKNQLSHPAHFGP
;
A
#
# COMPACT_ATOMS: atom_id res chain seq x y z
N MET A 1 -38.83 -40.80 -20.60
CA MET A 1 -39.59 -41.92 -20.00
C MET A 1 -39.31 -43.13 -20.89
N ILE A 2 -38.61 -44.20 -20.53
CA ILE A 2 -38.25 -44.83 -19.25
C ILE A 2 -36.85 -45.50 -19.45
N ILE A 3 -35.83 -45.14 -18.65
CA ILE A 3 -35.08 -45.96 -17.62
C ILE A 3 -34.25 -47.12 -18.24
N GLY A 4 -33.01 -47.46 -17.88
CA GLY A 4 -32.02 -47.10 -16.83
C GLY A 4 -30.81 -48.04 -17.03
N GLU A 5 -29.56 -47.60 -16.89
CA GLU A 5 -28.75 -47.41 -15.67
C GLU A 5 -28.17 -48.68 -15.01
N ALA A 6 -26.86 -48.58 -14.72
CA ALA A 6 -26.08 -49.18 -13.65
C ALA A 6 -25.61 -50.65 -13.76
N ALA A 7 -24.31 -50.79 -13.99
CA ALA A 7 -23.53 -51.99 -13.70
C ALA A 7 -22.50 -51.71 -12.59
N ARG A 8 -22.51 -52.56 -11.55
CA ARG A 8 -21.39 -53.00 -10.66
C ARG A 8 -20.73 -51.90 -9.80
N GLY A 9 -20.66 -51.93 -8.46
CA GLY A 9 -20.98 -52.86 -7.36
C GLY A 9 -20.26 -52.36 -6.08
N PRO A 10 -20.60 -52.82 -4.86
CA PRO A 10 -19.69 -52.85 -3.69
C PRO A 10 -19.67 -54.28 -3.08
N PRO A 11 -18.82 -54.70 -2.09
CA PRO A 11 -18.42 -53.95 -0.87
C PRO A 11 -17.02 -54.20 -0.21
N TRP A 12 -16.61 -53.24 0.64
CA TRP A 12 -15.88 -53.28 1.95
C TRP A 12 -14.78 -54.36 2.20
N ARG A 13 -13.48 -54.03 2.41
CA ARG A 13 -12.72 -53.40 3.54
C ARG A 13 -11.94 -54.44 4.36
N HIS A 14 -10.68 -54.12 4.68
CA HIS A 14 -10.01 -54.20 6.00
C HIS A 14 -8.60 -53.55 5.84
N ARG A 15 -8.41 -52.24 6.09
CA ARG A 15 -7.92 -51.57 7.32
C ARG A 15 -6.84 -52.33 8.11
N LEU A 16 -5.60 -51.80 8.09
CA LEU A 16 -4.69 -51.52 9.23
C LEU A 16 -3.35 -50.97 8.66
N ARG A 17 -3.18 -49.65 8.54
CA ARG A 17 -2.32 -48.76 9.36
C ARG A 17 -1.09 -49.41 10.04
N SER A 18 0.10 -49.04 9.56
CA SER A 18 1.23 -48.54 10.37
C SER A 18 2.26 -47.94 9.38
N SER A 19 2.36 -46.62 9.23
CA SER A 19 3.21 -45.70 10.01
C SER A 19 4.71 -46.02 10.01
N LEU A 20 5.48 -45.00 9.63
CA LEU A 20 6.93 -44.80 9.79
C LEU A 20 7.84 -45.43 8.73
N LEU A 21 8.17 -44.65 7.69
CA LEU A 21 9.55 -44.30 7.31
C LEU A 21 9.48 -43.48 6.01
N PHE A 22 9.71 -42.17 6.06
CA PHE A 22 10.28 -41.40 4.94
C PHE A 22 10.77 -40.07 5.50
N ALA A 23 11.89 -40.15 6.23
CA ALA A 23 12.75 -39.02 6.49
C ALA A 23 14.01 -39.21 5.63
N LEU A 24 14.54 -38.09 5.14
CA LEU A 24 15.82 -37.90 4.43
C LEU A 24 15.71 -37.98 2.89
N LEU A 25 15.63 -36.80 2.26
CA LEU A 25 16.64 -36.21 1.36
C LEU A 25 15.97 -35.21 0.38
N GLY A 26 16.47 -33.97 0.37
CA GLY A 26 16.28 -33.07 -0.78
C GLY A 26 15.75 -31.65 -0.51
N SER A 27 16.29 -30.94 0.48
CA SER A 27 16.11 -29.47 0.58
C SER A 27 16.77 -28.77 -0.62
N ARG A 28 15.96 -28.34 -1.59
CA ARG A 28 16.35 -27.29 -2.54
C ARG A 28 16.53 -25.98 -1.77
N PRO A 29 17.57 -25.16 -2.02
CA PRO A 29 17.68 -23.83 -1.42
C PRO A 29 16.58 -22.94 -2.02
N GLY A 30 15.46 -22.87 -1.32
CA GLY A 30 14.38 -21.94 -1.60
C GLY A 30 14.88 -20.51 -1.48
N VAL A 31 14.58 -19.73 -2.51
CA VAL A 31 14.53 -18.26 -2.45
C VAL A 31 13.81 -17.88 -1.17
N ARG A 32 14.54 -17.31 -0.20
CA ARG A 32 13.95 -16.83 1.04
C ARG A 32 12.93 -15.77 0.64
N PRO A 33 11.64 -15.91 1.01
CA PRO A 33 10.73 -14.79 0.87
C PRO A 33 11.33 -13.63 1.66
N LEU A 34 11.39 -12.44 1.06
CA LEU A 34 11.68 -11.19 1.77
C LEU A 34 10.89 -11.23 3.08
N ARG A 35 11.61 -11.39 4.21
CA ARG A 35 10.98 -11.33 5.52
C ARG A 35 10.28 -9.99 5.56
N ARG A 36 8.95 -10.01 5.66
CA ARG A 36 8.16 -8.82 5.99
C ARG A 36 8.89 -8.12 7.15
N PRO A 37 9.16 -6.81 7.07
CA PRO A 37 9.68 -6.09 8.23
C PRO A 37 8.77 -6.42 9.40
N ARG A 38 9.35 -6.79 10.55
CA ARG A 38 8.56 -7.01 11.77
C ARG A 38 7.70 -5.79 11.97
N ALA A 39 6.39 -5.97 11.78
CA ALA A 39 5.41 -4.99 12.16
C ALA A 39 5.63 -4.76 13.65
N CYS A 40 6.07 -3.56 13.99
CA CYS A 40 5.88 -2.90 15.27
C CYS A 40 5.70 -3.88 16.46
N ASP A 41 6.80 -4.50 16.93
CA ASP A 41 6.79 -5.27 18.18
C ASP A 41 6.63 -4.28 19.34
N GLY A 42 5.39 -3.96 19.68
CA GLY A 42 5.00 -3.12 20.81
C GLY A 42 3.48 -2.88 20.81
N PRO A 43 2.78 -3.10 21.94
CA PRO A 43 1.37 -2.69 22.04
C PRO A 43 1.29 -1.19 21.82
N LEU A 44 0.47 -0.75 20.86
CA LEU A 44 0.17 0.66 20.68
C LEU A 44 -0.43 1.20 21.99
N PRO A 45 0.11 2.28 22.57
CA PRO A 45 -0.45 2.85 23.79
C PRO A 45 -1.89 3.29 23.52
N ARG A 46 -2.83 2.85 24.38
CA ARG A 46 -4.28 3.13 24.28
C ARG A 46 -4.65 4.62 24.27
N SER A 47 -3.70 5.50 24.59
CA SER A 47 -3.85 6.95 24.65
C SER A 47 -3.12 7.73 23.54
N ALA A 48 -2.37 7.07 22.66
CA ALA A 48 -1.86 7.74 21.45
C ALA A 48 -3.02 7.83 20.47
N ALA A 49 -3.43 9.06 20.14
CA ALA A 49 -4.50 9.35 19.20
C ALA A 49 -4.48 8.35 18.04
N PRO A 50 -5.57 7.59 17.80
CA PRO A 50 -5.60 6.62 16.73
C PRO A 50 -5.22 7.33 15.43
N CYS A 51 -4.23 6.80 14.72
CA CYS A 51 -3.94 7.20 13.35
C CYS A 51 -5.20 7.11 12.45
N SER A 52 -6.22 6.37 12.89
CA SER A 52 -7.53 6.20 12.26
C SER A 52 -8.53 7.35 12.50
N THR A 53 -8.25 8.31 13.38
CA THR A 53 -9.16 9.44 13.59
C THR A 53 -8.73 10.60 12.71
N TRP A 54 -9.69 11.15 11.96
CA TRP A 54 -9.63 12.30 11.05
C TRP A 54 -9.45 11.99 9.56
N ALA A 55 -10.54 11.48 8.97
CA ALA A 55 -10.86 11.44 7.54
C ALA A 55 -11.10 12.83 6.89
N ARG A 56 -10.47 13.90 7.40
CA ARG A 56 -10.51 15.23 6.78
C ARG A 56 -9.10 15.55 6.29
N GLY A 57 -8.75 14.89 5.21
CA GLY A 57 -7.38 14.73 4.75
C GLY A 57 -7.03 15.54 3.51
N THR A 58 -5.76 15.95 3.46
CA THR A 58 -5.14 16.75 2.40
C THR A 58 -5.42 16.22 0.99
N ASP A 59 -5.60 17.13 0.04
CA ASP A 59 -5.93 16.80 -1.35
C ASP A 59 -4.70 16.70 -2.24
N VAL A 60 -4.00 15.57 -2.12
CA VAL A 60 -2.85 15.24 -2.99
C VAL A 60 -3.20 14.01 -3.83
N VAL A 61 -3.52 14.28 -5.10
CA VAL A 61 -3.64 13.28 -6.16
C VAL A 61 -2.38 13.37 -7.02
N PHE A 62 -1.69 12.24 -7.19
CA PHE A 62 -0.47 12.20 -7.99
C PHE A 62 -0.78 12.10 -9.48
N LYS A 63 0.19 12.53 -10.30
CA LYS A 63 0.22 12.22 -11.73
C LYS A 63 0.37 10.72 -11.95
N ASP A 64 -0.18 10.21 -13.05
CA ASP A 64 -0.20 8.78 -13.38
C ASP A 64 1.19 8.19 -13.68
N SER A 65 2.19 9.06 -13.91
CA SER A 65 3.59 8.70 -14.15
C SER A 65 4.31 8.19 -12.89
N VAL A 66 3.81 8.52 -11.69
CA VAL A 66 4.44 8.10 -10.42
C VAL A 66 4.01 6.67 -10.09
N LYS A 67 4.97 5.75 -9.92
CA LYS A 67 4.67 4.35 -9.62
C LYS A 67 5.06 3.95 -8.20
N VAL A 68 6.27 4.34 -7.76
CA VAL A 68 6.80 3.96 -6.45
C VAL A 68 7.18 5.20 -5.66
N MET A 69 6.70 5.26 -4.43
CA MET A 69 7.07 6.25 -3.43
C MET A 69 7.79 5.55 -2.29
N THR A 70 8.98 6.06 -1.95
CA THR A 70 9.78 5.58 -0.83
C THR A 70 9.93 6.68 0.20
N VAL A 71 9.65 6.35 1.45
CA VAL A 71 9.78 7.26 2.59
C VAL A 71 10.85 6.73 3.52
N SER A 72 11.94 7.47 3.70
CA SER A 72 12.93 7.20 4.75
C SER A 72 12.74 8.20 5.87
N TYR A 73 12.57 7.72 7.10
CA TYR A 73 12.45 8.59 8.27
C TYR A 73 13.06 7.97 9.52
N ASN A 74 13.34 8.83 10.49
CA ASN A 74 13.92 8.44 11.76
C ASN A 74 12.90 8.44 12.89
N THR A 75 13.07 7.52 13.84
CA THR A 75 12.24 7.46 15.05
C THR A 75 12.68 8.47 16.09
N HIS A 76 13.98 8.78 16.11
CA HIS A 76 14.63 9.69 17.05
C HIS A 76 15.05 11.00 16.37
N GLY A 77 15.15 12.06 17.16
CA GLY A 77 15.59 13.38 16.70
C GLY A 77 14.45 14.35 16.40
N GLU A 78 14.66 15.62 16.74
CA GLU A 78 13.69 16.71 16.54
C GLU A 78 13.56 17.10 15.06
N LEU A 79 14.68 17.04 14.33
CA LEU A 79 14.75 17.36 12.90
C LEU A 79 13.84 16.48 12.03
N GLY A 80 13.49 15.27 12.52
CA GLY A 80 12.59 14.31 11.87
C GLY A 80 11.14 14.35 12.37
N GLU A 81 10.73 15.31 13.20
CA GLU A 81 9.35 15.38 13.70
C GLU A 81 8.33 15.60 12.58
N GLY A 82 8.65 16.46 11.61
CA GLY A 82 7.79 16.71 10.45
C GLY A 82 7.52 15.45 9.62
N ALA A 83 8.56 14.66 9.37
CA ALA A 83 8.46 13.39 8.63
C ALA A 83 7.63 12.35 9.38
N ARG A 84 7.77 12.25 10.72
CA ARG A 84 6.97 11.33 11.55
C ARG A 84 5.48 11.68 11.50
N LYS A 85 5.15 12.97 11.64
CA LYS A 85 3.77 13.45 11.49
C LYS A 85 3.25 13.19 10.07
N PHE A 86 4.08 13.37 9.05
CA PHE A 86 3.70 13.10 7.66
C PHE A 86 3.34 11.63 7.44
N VAL A 87 4.15 10.70 7.96
CA VAL A 87 3.89 9.25 7.85
C VAL A 87 2.59 8.85 8.56
N CYS A 88 2.34 9.38 9.76
CA CYS A 88 1.11 9.04 10.47
C CYS A 88 -0.14 9.65 9.81
N PHE A 89 -0.12 10.93 9.46
CA PHE A 89 -1.36 11.60 9.04
C PHE A 89 -1.62 11.54 7.52
N ASN A 90 -0.58 11.70 6.70
CA ASN A 90 -0.77 11.96 5.27
C ASN A 90 -0.62 10.70 4.42
N ILE A 91 0.25 9.76 4.79
CA ILE A 91 0.46 8.53 4.01
C ILE A 91 -0.83 7.71 3.83
N PRO A 92 -1.65 7.46 4.88
CA PRO A 92 -2.91 6.74 4.69
C PRO A 92 -3.87 7.44 3.73
N GLN A 93 -3.89 8.78 3.75
CA GLN A 93 -4.75 9.59 2.88
C GLN A 93 -4.30 9.53 1.42
N ILE A 94 -2.98 9.64 1.19
CA ILE A 94 -2.37 9.54 -0.14
C ILE A 94 -2.62 8.15 -0.74
N GLN A 95 -2.48 7.10 0.07
CA GLN A 95 -2.71 5.73 -0.38
C GLN A 95 -4.16 5.48 -0.79
N TYR A 96 -5.11 6.04 -0.03
CA TYR A 96 -6.54 5.93 -0.36
C TYR A 96 -6.87 6.58 -1.71
N LYS A 97 -6.30 7.76 -1.98
CA LYS A 97 -6.51 8.49 -3.24
C LYS A 97 -5.79 7.85 -4.42
N ASN A 98 -4.67 7.19 -4.18
CA ASN A 98 -3.79 6.66 -5.22
C ASN A 98 -3.50 5.16 -4.99
N PRO A 99 -4.47 4.26 -5.25
CA PRO A 99 -4.31 2.83 -5.00
C PRO A 99 -3.23 2.18 -5.90
N TRP A 100 -2.93 2.81 -7.04
CA TRP A 100 -1.97 2.31 -8.03
C TRP A 100 -0.51 2.64 -7.71
N VAL A 101 -0.28 3.49 -6.70
CA VAL A 101 1.06 3.88 -6.28
C VAL A 101 1.51 2.99 -5.13
N GLN A 102 2.66 2.34 -5.31
CA GLN A 102 3.25 1.54 -4.25
C GLN A 102 4.03 2.43 -3.28
N ILE A 103 3.66 2.42 -1.99
CA ILE A 103 4.34 3.16 -0.93
C ILE A 103 5.19 2.21 -0.10
N MET A 104 6.48 2.52 0.03
CA MET A 104 7.44 1.82 0.88
C MET A 104 7.94 2.74 1.98
N MET A 105 8.10 2.21 3.19
CA MET A 105 8.58 2.96 4.36
C MET A 105 9.83 2.29 4.93
N PHE A 106 10.89 3.06 5.08
CA PHE A 106 12.13 2.69 5.72
C PHE A 106 12.31 3.51 7.00
N LYS A 107 12.71 2.83 8.07
CA LYS A 107 12.93 3.43 9.39
C LYS A 107 14.41 3.33 9.73
N ASN A 108 15.02 4.43 10.18
CA ASN A 108 16.38 4.48 10.73
C ASN A 108 17.47 3.92 9.79
N MET A 109 17.28 4.02 8.47
CA MET A 109 18.30 3.62 7.49
C MET A 109 19.31 4.74 7.24
N THR A 110 18.88 6.00 7.34
CA THR A 110 19.69 7.19 7.06
C THR A 110 19.50 8.22 8.15
N LEU A 111 20.55 8.97 8.50
CA LEU A 111 20.48 9.99 9.55
C LEU A 111 19.56 11.17 9.16
N THR A 112 19.39 11.43 7.86
CA THR A 112 18.48 12.45 7.34
C THR A 112 17.23 11.83 6.71
N PRO A 113 16.02 12.37 6.99
CA PRO A 113 14.78 11.89 6.41
C PRO A 113 14.57 12.42 4.99
N PHE A 114 14.26 11.53 4.04
CA PHE A 114 14.03 11.91 2.64
C PHE A 114 12.88 11.12 2.03
N LEU A 115 12.30 11.69 0.97
CA LEU A 115 11.31 11.07 0.10
C LEU A 115 11.93 10.83 -1.26
N ARG A 116 11.71 9.65 -1.83
CA ARG A 116 12.19 9.29 -3.16
C ARG A 116 11.03 8.78 -4.00
N PHE A 117 10.91 9.31 -5.20
CA PHE A 117 9.89 8.94 -6.17
C PHE A 117 10.55 8.30 -7.36
N TYR A 118 9.91 7.25 -7.87
CA TYR A 118 10.30 6.59 -9.10
C TYR A 118 9.15 6.72 -10.10
N PHE A 119 9.51 7.22 -11.28
CA PHE A 119 8.59 7.37 -12.40
C PHE A 119 8.67 6.16 -13.34
N ASP A 120 7.64 6.03 -14.16
CA ASP A 120 7.58 5.01 -15.22
C ASP A 120 8.67 5.20 -16.28
N SER A 121 9.12 6.45 -16.50
CA SER A 121 10.25 6.78 -17.38
C SER A 121 11.61 6.33 -16.84
N GLY A 122 11.67 5.82 -15.60
CA GLY A 122 12.92 5.52 -14.89
C GLY A 122 13.55 6.74 -14.22
N GLU A 123 12.97 7.94 -14.37
CA GLU A 123 13.39 9.13 -13.65
C GLU A 123 13.16 8.98 -12.14
N GLN A 124 13.98 9.70 -11.37
CA GLN A 124 13.96 9.65 -9.92
C GLN A 124 14.01 11.05 -9.34
N VAL A 125 13.09 11.35 -8.44
CA VAL A 125 13.04 12.63 -7.73
C VAL A 125 13.28 12.37 -6.26
N LEU A 126 14.31 13.04 -5.73
CA LEU A 126 14.65 13.04 -4.30
C LEU A 126 14.19 14.36 -3.68
N VAL A 127 13.43 14.27 -2.61
CA VAL A 127 12.93 15.41 -1.84
C VAL A 127 13.43 15.27 -0.41
N ASP A 128 14.22 16.24 0.03
CA ASP A 128 14.65 16.33 1.41
C ASP A 128 13.51 16.83 2.32
N VAL A 129 13.37 16.24 3.50
CA VAL A 129 12.31 16.53 4.47
C VAL A 129 12.88 17.07 5.79
N GLU A 130 14.20 17.19 5.90
CA GLU A 130 14.86 17.68 7.10
C GLU A 130 14.35 19.08 7.48
N THR A 131 14.03 19.28 8.77
CA THR A 131 13.50 20.53 9.36
C THR A 131 12.17 21.05 8.80
N LYS A 132 11.56 20.39 7.81
CA LYS A 132 10.30 20.85 7.20
C LYS A 132 9.11 20.53 8.09
N SER A 133 8.19 21.47 8.20
CA SER A 133 6.89 21.22 8.83
C SER A 133 6.00 20.36 7.93
N ASN A 134 5.07 19.60 8.52
CA ASN A 134 4.17 18.69 7.77
C ASN A 134 3.47 19.39 6.58
N LYS A 135 2.98 20.61 6.78
CA LYS A 135 2.29 21.39 5.74
C LYS A 135 3.20 21.71 4.55
N GLN A 136 4.43 22.16 4.84
CA GLN A 136 5.42 22.46 3.80
C GLN A 136 5.79 21.21 2.99
N VAL A 137 5.85 20.04 3.63
CA VAL A 137 6.09 18.77 2.93
C VAL A 137 4.95 18.49 1.95
N VAL A 138 3.70 18.61 2.40
CA VAL A 138 2.51 18.38 1.56
C VAL A 138 2.45 19.36 0.38
N GLU A 139 2.66 20.65 0.64
CA GLU A 139 2.65 21.70 -0.40
C GLU A 139 3.76 21.46 -1.44
N HIS A 140 4.95 21.09 -1.00
CA HIS A 140 6.06 20.77 -1.88
C HIS A 140 5.76 19.54 -2.76
N LEU A 141 5.14 18.51 -2.18
CA LEU A 141 4.69 17.33 -2.94
C LEU A 141 3.58 17.67 -3.94
N LYS A 142 2.60 18.49 -3.55
CA LYS A 142 1.54 18.98 -4.45
C LYS A 142 2.14 19.77 -5.62
N LYS A 143 3.17 20.58 -5.38
CA LYS A 143 3.82 21.39 -6.42
C LYS A 143 4.59 20.54 -7.43
N ILE A 144 5.30 19.50 -7.00
CA ILE A 144 6.13 18.67 -7.89
C ILE A 144 5.28 17.62 -8.61
N LEU A 145 4.47 16.88 -7.86
CA LEU A 145 3.83 15.64 -8.30
C LEU A 145 2.30 15.74 -8.36
N GLY A 146 1.72 16.81 -7.85
CA GLY A 146 0.27 16.99 -7.84
C GLY A 146 -0.28 17.19 -9.25
N LYS A 147 -1.48 16.66 -9.49
CA LYS A 147 -2.32 17.08 -10.60
C LYS A 147 -2.76 18.54 -10.38
N ASN A 148 -2.94 19.28 -11.47
CA ASN A 148 -3.46 20.64 -11.40
C ASN A 148 -4.95 20.60 -11.04
N GLU A 149 -5.43 21.63 -10.34
CA GLU A 149 -6.84 21.71 -9.96
C GLU A 149 -7.75 21.78 -11.19
N GLU A 150 -7.28 22.41 -12.26
CA GLU A 150 -7.97 22.42 -13.55
C GLU A 150 -8.13 21.03 -14.16
N THR A 151 -7.09 20.18 -14.07
CA THR A 151 -7.17 18.80 -14.59
C THR A 151 -8.14 17.95 -13.78
N LEU A 152 -8.16 18.13 -12.45
CA LEU A 152 -9.12 17.42 -11.59
C LEU A 152 -10.56 17.82 -11.90
N LYS A 153 -10.83 19.13 -12.08
CA LYS A 153 -12.17 19.62 -12.47
C LYS A 153 -12.61 19.10 -13.82
N LYS A 154 -11.70 18.99 -14.80
CA LYS A 154 -12.00 18.41 -16.12
C LYS A 154 -12.36 16.93 -16.00
N GLU A 155 -11.56 16.15 -15.26
CA GLU A 155 -11.84 14.73 -15.01
C GLU A 155 -13.19 14.53 -14.30
N GLU A 156 -13.56 15.41 -13.35
CA GLU A 156 -14.86 15.40 -12.69
C GLU A 156 -16.01 15.75 -13.64
N GLN A 157 -15.82 16.78 -14.49
CA GLN A 157 -16.81 17.17 -15.49
C GLN A 157 -17.04 16.05 -16.51
N GLU A 158 -15.99 15.39 -16.98
CA GLU A 158 -16.07 14.25 -17.90
C GLU A 158 -16.84 13.07 -17.26
N LYS A 159 -16.58 12.77 -15.98
CA LYS A 159 -17.34 11.75 -15.23
C LYS A 159 -18.82 12.11 -15.10
N ASN A 160 -19.13 13.38 -14.83
CA ASN A 160 -20.51 13.86 -14.73
C ASN A 160 -21.22 13.86 -16.09
N GLN A 161 -20.52 14.13 -17.19
CA GLN A 161 -21.07 14.01 -18.55
C GLN A 161 -21.34 12.56 -18.94
N LEU A 162 -20.52 11.62 -18.44
CA LEU A 162 -20.73 10.18 -18.65
C LEU A 162 -22.10 9.73 -18.10
N SER A 163 -22.53 10.30 -16.97
CA SER A 163 -23.89 10.13 -16.46
C SER A 163 -24.86 11.01 -17.21
N HIS A 164 -25.40 10.50 -18.32
CA HIS A 164 -26.41 11.23 -19.07
C HIS A 164 -27.78 11.15 -18.34
N PRO A 165 -28.42 12.30 -18.00
CA PRO A 165 -29.66 12.30 -17.21
C PRO A 165 -30.86 11.66 -17.92
N ALA A 166 -30.82 11.52 -19.25
CA ALA A 166 -31.86 10.84 -20.02
C ALA A 166 -31.62 9.31 -20.16
N HIS A 167 -30.59 8.77 -19.51
CA HIS A 167 -30.38 7.32 -19.48
C HIS A 167 -31.29 6.68 -18.44
N PHE A 168 -32.26 5.87 -18.89
CA PHE A 168 -33.17 5.13 -18.02
C PHE A 168 -32.70 3.68 -17.87
N GLY A 169 -32.33 3.30 -16.65
CA GLY A 169 -31.92 1.94 -16.28
C GLY A 169 -30.60 1.89 -15.50
N PRO A 170 -30.31 0.79 -14.78
CA PRO A 170 -28.96 0.41 -14.39
C PRO A 170 -28.14 -0.16 -15.56
#